data_AF-A0A0S6VQS3-F1
#
_entry.id   AF-A0A0S6VQS3-F1
#
_cell.length_a   1.000
_cell.length_b   1.000
_cell.length_c   1.000
_cell.angle_alpha   90.00
_cell.angle_beta   90.00
_cell.angle_gamma   90.00
#
_symmetry.space_group_name_H-M   'P 1'
#
loop_
_entity.id
_entity.type
_entity.pdbx_description
1 polymer ?
#
loop_
_entity_poly.entity_id
_entity_poly.type
_entity_poly.pdbx_seq_one_letter_code
_entity_poly.pdbx_strand_id
1 'polypeptide(L)'
;MALEHNENKIEEWKANYEWMMLELYDQTVRERSGGEMAAYLSQASVPNVEFVVQRVGYEAKAIMEKAVLKRQGSSTPHPKSKKRERLASWRYWRERLIKKLLGAEYEALKIGRFRQGGEIHQWMYDRYSLRALLEYSGFSHVTPCTATDSAIPRWAEFQLDTDAHGVVYKPDSLFMEAVKA
;
A
#
# COMPACT_ATOMS: atom_id res chain seq x y z
N MET A 1 -26.73 0.13 26.95
CA MET A 1 -25.62 -0.83 27.13
C MET A 1 -25.62 -1.96 26.09
N ALA A 2 -26.59 -2.88 26.01
CA ALA A 2 -26.58 -3.96 25.00
C ALA A 2 -26.89 -3.47 23.56
N LEU A 3 -27.81 -2.51 23.41
CA LEU A 3 -28.14 -1.90 22.11
C LEU A 3 -26.99 -1.04 21.57
N GLU A 4 -26.40 -0.19 22.42
CA GLU A 4 -25.22 0.64 22.08
C GLU A 4 -24.00 -0.21 21.68
N HIS A 5 -23.79 -1.37 22.34
CA HIS A 5 -22.70 -2.28 21.97
C HIS A 5 -22.94 -2.93 20.60
N ASN A 6 -24.20 -3.16 20.22
CA ASN A 6 -24.57 -3.71 18.92
C ASN A 6 -24.46 -2.65 17.80
N GLU A 7 -24.88 -1.41 18.06
CA GLU A 7 -24.75 -0.29 17.13
C GLU A 7 -23.28 0.05 16.86
N ASN A 8 -22.43 0.11 17.89
CA ASN A 8 -20.99 0.33 17.72
C ASN A 8 -20.33 -0.77 16.85
N LYS A 9 -20.77 -2.03 17.02
CA LYS A 9 -20.27 -3.16 16.23
C LYS A 9 -20.73 -3.10 14.77
N ILE A 10 -21.94 -2.63 14.52
CA ILE A 10 -22.46 -2.41 13.16
C ILE A 10 -21.65 -1.33 12.45
N GLU A 11 -21.37 -0.20 13.12
CA GLU A 11 -20.57 0.88 12.54
C GLU A 11 -19.12 0.44 12.27
N GLU A 12 -18.51 -0.35 13.16
CA GLU A 12 -17.19 -0.93 12.93
C GLU A 12 -17.19 -1.86 11.70
N TRP A 13 -18.18 -2.73 11.57
CA TRP A 13 -18.30 -3.64 10.42
C TRP A 13 -18.51 -2.90 9.10
N LYS A 14 -19.28 -1.81 9.14
CA LYS A 14 -19.46 -0.93 8.00
C LYS A 14 -18.13 -0.28 7.59
N ALA A 15 -17.37 0.24 8.55
CA ALA A 15 -16.05 0.80 8.29
C ALA A 15 -15.07 -0.26 7.72
N ASN A 16 -15.12 -1.50 8.22
CA ASN A 16 -14.32 -2.61 7.69
C ASN A 16 -14.68 -2.94 6.25
N TYR A 17 -15.97 -2.99 5.94
CA TYR A 17 -16.44 -3.19 4.57
C TYR A 17 -16.01 -2.05 3.64
N GLU A 18 -16.20 -0.81 4.06
CA GLU A 18 -15.78 0.37 3.30
C GLU A 18 -14.26 0.36 3.05
N TRP A 19 -13.45 -0.03 4.05
CA TRP A 19 -12.02 -0.22 3.87
C TRP A 19 -11.68 -1.30 2.85
N MET A 20 -12.33 -2.47 2.90
CA MET A 20 -12.06 -3.55 1.94
C MET A 20 -12.39 -3.13 0.50
N MET A 21 -13.50 -2.42 0.30
CA MET A 21 -13.87 -1.90 -1.02
C MET A 21 -12.88 -0.84 -1.49
N LEU A 22 -12.49 0.07 -0.59
CA LEU A 22 -11.48 1.09 -0.86
C LEU A 22 -10.15 0.46 -1.26
N GLU A 23 -9.65 -0.50 -0.48
CA GLU A 23 -8.39 -1.19 -0.74
C GLU A 23 -8.42 -1.93 -2.09
N LEU A 24 -9.49 -2.67 -2.38
CA LEU A 24 -9.63 -3.40 -3.64
C LEU A 24 -9.53 -2.48 -4.88
N TYR A 25 -10.24 -1.35 -4.85
CA TYR A 25 -10.23 -0.42 -5.97
C TYR A 25 -8.95 0.42 -6.00
N ASP A 26 -8.51 0.96 -4.87
CA ASP A 26 -7.35 1.84 -4.83
C ASP A 26 -6.10 1.11 -5.33
N GLN A 27 -5.91 -0.16 -4.96
CA GLN A 27 -4.75 -0.94 -5.41
C GLN A 27 -4.68 -1.12 -6.93
N THR A 28 -5.81 -1.09 -7.64
CA THR A 28 -5.89 -1.43 -9.08
C THR A 28 -6.20 -0.25 -9.99
N VAL A 29 -6.93 0.77 -9.51
CA VAL A 29 -7.44 1.86 -10.36
C VAL A 29 -6.98 3.25 -9.95
N ARG A 30 -6.23 3.42 -8.86
CA ARG A 30 -5.77 4.75 -8.43
C ARG A 30 -4.91 5.43 -9.49
N GLU A 31 -4.86 6.76 -9.42
CA GLU A 31 -4.17 7.61 -10.39
C GLU A 31 -3.04 8.45 -9.77
N ARG A 32 -2.81 8.28 -8.47
CA ARG A 32 -1.81 9.03 -7.71
C ARG A 32 -1.23 8.21 -6.57
N SER A 33 -0.03 8.60 -6.14
CA SER A 33 0.67 8.00 -5.00
C SER A 33 -0.15 8.14 -3.72
N GLY A 34 -0.21 7.07 -2.93
CA GLY A 34 -1.05 6.93 -1.72
C GLY A 34 -2.56 6.79 -1.96
N GLY A 35 -3.07 7.21 -3.11
CA GLY A 35 -4.48 7.05 -3.48
C GLY A 35 -5.48 7.63 -2.47
N GLU A 36 -6.64 7.00 -2.41
CA GLU A 36 -7.70 7.27 -1.42
C GLU A 36 -7.45 6.53 -0.10
N MET A 37 -6.69 5.42 -0.08
CA MET A 37 -6.28 4.76 1.17
C MET A 37 -5.50 5.72 2.07
N ALA A 38 -4.51 6.44 1.54
CA ALA A 38 -3.76 7.43 2.32
C ALA A 38 -4.65 8.59 2.80
N ALA A 39 -5.68 8.95 2.03
CA ALA A 39 -6.66 9.96 2.44
C ALA A 39 -7.50 9.48 3.61
N TYR A 40 -7.99 8.23 3.56
CA TYR A 40 -8.70 7.57 4.65
C TYR A 40 -7.86 7.52 5.94
N LEU A 41 -6.62 7.04 5.83
CA LEU A 41 -5.69 6.96 6.97
C LEU A 41 -5.29 8.33 7.53
N SER A 42 -5.46 9.39 6.74
CA SER A 42 -5.17 10.77 7.16
C SER A 42 -6.37 11.47 7.82
N GLN A 43 -7.50 10.80 8.00
CA GLN A 43 -8.67 11.36 8.69
C GLN A 43 -8.35 11.70 10.16
N ALA A 44 -9.15 12.59 10.76
CA ALA A 44 -8.97 13.02 12.16
C ALA A 44 -9.16 11.85 13.13
N SER A 45 -10.13 11.00 12.82
CA SER A 45 -10.41 9.74 13.50
C SER A 45 -10.58 8.67 12.44
N VAL A 46 -9.95 7.52 12.63
CA VAL A 46 -10.13 6.33 11.79
C VAL A 46 -10.91 5.31 12.64
N PRO A 47 -12.13 4.91 12.25
CA PRO A 47 -13.02 4.13 13.10
C PRO A 47 -12.54 2.67 13.32
N ASN A 48 -11.73 2.13 12.43
CA ASN A 48 -11.35 0.72 12.39
C ASN A 48 -9.83 0.49 12.31
N VAL A 49 -9.05 1.27 13.08
CA VAL A 49 -7.57 1.23 13.07
C VAL A 49 -7.02 -0.19 13.18
N GLU A 50 -7.55 -1.00 14.11
CA GLU A 50 -7.03 -2.34 14.37
C GLU A 50 -7.18 -3.25 13.13
N PHE A 51 -8.36 -3.24 12.51
CA PHE A 51 -8.63 -3.99 11.28
C PHE A 51 -7.72 -3.55 10.13
N VAL A 52 -7.56 -2.23 9.95
CA VAL A 52 -6.71 -1.65 8.90
C VAL A 52 -5.25 -2.04 9.09
N VAL A 53 -4.74 -1.94 10.32
CA VAL A 53 -3.37 -2.33 10.69
C VAL A 53 -3.15 -3.83 10.48
N GLN A 54 -4.14 -4.66 10.84
CA GLN A 54 -4.06 -6.10 10.61
C GLN A 54 -3.90 -6.44 9.12
N ARG A 55 -4.50 -5.64 8.22
CA ARG A 55 -4.42 -5.87 6.77
C ARG A 55 -3.12 -5.36 6.16
N VAL A 56 -2.83 -4.07 6.31
CA VAL A 56 -1.75 -3.39 5.56
C VAL A 56 -0.44 -3.28 6.38
N GLY A 57 -0.49 -3.69 7.65
CA GLY A 57 0.68 -3.71 8.52
C GLY A 57 1.13 -2.32 8.96
N TYR A 58 2.44 -2.19 9.19
CA TYR A 58 3.03 -1.02 9.84
C TYR A 58 3.00 0.26 8.97
N GLU A 59 2.86 0.13 7.65
CA GLU A 59 2.73 1.27 6.73
C GLU A 59 1.52 2.15 7.09
N ALA A 60 0.39 1.54 7.49
CA ALA A 60 -0.80 2.25 7.89
C ALA A 60 -0.54 3.14 9.12
N LYS A 61 0.16 2.61 10.13
CA LYS A 61 0.54 3.35 11.35
C LYS A 61 1.39 4.57 11.00
N ALA A 62 2.40 4.38 10.16
CA ALA A 62 3.30 5.46 9.75
C ALA A 62 2.56 6.60 9.01
N ILE A 63 1.51 6.30 8.24
CA ILE A 63 0.68 7.32 7.57
C ILE A 63 -0.18 8.06 8.61
N MET A 64 -0.84 7.34 9.52
CA MET A 64 -1.66 7.93 10.57
C MET A 64 -0.83 8.85 11.48
N GLU A 65 0.35 8.41 11.92
CA GLU A 65 1.27 9.20 12.74
C GLU A 65 1.70 10.50 12.04
N LYS A 66 2.07 10.42 10.76
CA LYS A 66 2.39 11.62 9.95
C LYS A 66 1.19 12.57 9.85
N ALA A 67 -0.02 12.04 9.72
CA ALA A 67 -1.23 12.85 9.67
C ALA A 67 -1.50 13.56 11.01
N VAL A 68 -1.28 12.87 12.14
CA VAL A 68 -1.38 13.45 13.49
C VAL A 68 -0.35 14.58 13.68
N LEU A 69 0.92 14.33 13.35
CA LEU A 69 1.99 15.33 13.46
C LEU A 69 1.70 16.57 12.59
N LYS A 70 1.16 16.36 11.38
CA LYS A 70 0.77 17.45 10.48
C LYS A 70 -0.35 18.31 11.07
N ARG A 71 -1.32 17.70 11.76
CA ARG A 71 -2.43 18.42 12.43
C ARG A 71 -1.97 19.20 13.66
N GLN A 72 -1.04 18.65 14.43
CA GLN A 72 -0.53 19.28 15.66
C GLN A 72 0.44 20.43 15.39
N GLY A 73 0.71 20.76 14.12
CA GLY A 73 1.68 21.81 13.76
C GLY A 73 3.12 21.46 14.15
N SER A 74 3.37 20.23 14.60
CA SER A 74 4.72 19.74 14.90
C SER A 74 5.45 19.59 13.58
N SER A 75 6.25 20.58 13.24
CA SER A 75 7.21 20.48 12.16
C SER A 75 8.17 19.34 12.51
N THR A 76 8.04 18.19 11.83
CA THR A 76 9.17 17.26 11.73
C THR A 76 10.41 18.09 11.36
N PRO A 77 11.55 17.96 12.05
CA PRO A 77 12.73 18.74 11.74
C PRO A 77 13.02 18.54 10.26
N HIS A 78 12.84 19.62 9.49
CA HIS A 78 13.19 19.62 8.09
C HIS A 78 14.69 19.29 8.02
N PRO A 79 15.13 18.23 7.32
CA PRO A 79 16.52 18.19 6.90
C PRO A 79 16.77 19.49 6.13
N LYS A 80 17.69 20.31 6.65
CA LYS A 80 17.95 21.65 6.12
C LYS A 80 18.18 21.57 4.60
N SER A 81 17.33 22.30 3.88
CA SER A 81 17.57 22.87 2.53
C SER A 81 18.02 21.97 1.37
N LYS A 82 17.24 20.96 0.96
CA LYS A 82 17.24 20.50 -0.47
C LYS A 82 16.32 21.33 -1.39
N LYS A 83 15.64 22.36 -0.87
CA LYS A 83 14.75 23.24 -1.66
C LYS A 83 15.50 24.07 -2.73
N ARG A 84 16.74 24.52 -2.45
CA ARG A 84 17.55 25.28 -3.43
C ARG A 84 18.01 24.43 -4.62
N GLU A 85 18.32 23.14 -4.41
CA GLU A 85 18.68 22.21 -5.49
C GLU A 85 17.48 21.82 -6.35
N ARG A 86 16.27 21.69 -5.77
CA ARG A 86 15.05 21.34 -6.53
C ARG A 86 14.69 22.39 -7.58
N LEU A 87 14.80 23.68 -7.24
CA LEU A 87 14.51 24.80 -8.16
C LEU A 87 15.60 24.98 -9.24
N ALA A 88 16.84 24.60 -8.94
CA ALA A 88 17.95 24.61 -9.90
C ALA A 88 18.02 23.34 -10.76
N SER A 89 17.24 22.31 -10.43
CA SER A 89 17.27 21.06 -11.20
C SER A 89 16.63 21.27 -12.58
N TRP A 90 17.35 20.88 -13.64
CA TRP A 90 16.80 20.77 -15.00
C TRP A 90 15.44 20.07 -15.01
N ARG A 91 15.25 19.07 -14.15
CA ARG A 91 13.99 18.34 -13.98
C ARG A 91 12.81 19.24 -13.61
N TYR A 92 13.01 20.22 -12.72
CA TYR A 92 11.95 21.17 -12.33
C TYR A 92 11.54 22.08 -13.49
N TRP A 93 12.52 22.67 -14.18
CA TRP A 93 12.26 23.55 -15.32
C TRP A 93 11.64 22.81 -16.49
N ARG A 94 12.15 21.61 -16.80
CA ARG A 94 11.55 20.70 -17.79
C ARG A 94 10.09 20.43 -17.46
N GLU A 95 9.77 20.15 -16.20
CA GLU A 95 8.39 19.85 -15.80
C GLU A 95 7.47 21.07 -15.96
N ARG A 96 7.95 22.27 -15.63
CA ARG A 96 7.19 23.51 -15.87
C ARG A 96 6.95 23.78 -17.35
N LEU A 97 7.96 23.55 -18.19
CA LEU A 97 7.83 23.71 -19.64
C LEU A 97 6.82 22.71 -20.20
N ILE A 98 6.93 21.43 -19.84
CA ILE A 98 5.98 20.38 -20.25
C ILE A 98 4.56 20.74 -19.82
N LYS A 99 4.37 21.18 -18.56
CA LYS A 99 3.05 21.60 -18.08
C LYS A 99 2.49 22.77 -18.88
N LYS A 100 3.32 23.75 -19.23
CA LYS A 100 2.90 24.91 -20.05
C LYS A 100 2.55 24.50 -21.49
N LEU A 101 3.30 23.57 -22.08
CA LEU A 101 3.06 23.09 -23.44
C LEU A 101 1.80 22.22 -23.54
N LEU A 102 1.59 21.31 -22.60
CA LEU A 102 0.47 20.37 -22.62
C LEU A 102 -0.84 20.93 -22.05
N GLY A 103 -0.77 21.96 -21.20
CA GLY A 103 -1.97 22.56 -20.60
C GLY A 103 -2.83 21.53 -19.86
N ALA A 104 -4.06 21.32 -20.32
CA ALA A 104 -5.00 20.36 -19.73
C ALA A 104 -4.54 18.89 -19.91
N GLU A 105 -3.81 18.57 -20.98
CA GLU A 105 -3.29 17.21 -21.25
C GLU A 105 -2.17 16.80 -20.28
N TYR A 106 -1.62 17.76 -19.52
CA TYR A 106 -0.61 17.48 -18.52
C TYR A 106 -1.10 16.49 -17.44
N GLU A 107 -2.41 16.49 -17.13
CA GLU A 107 -2.98 15.53 -16.20
C GLU A 107 -2.94 14.10 -16.76
N ALA A 108 -3.22 13.90 -18.05
CA ALA A 108 -3.08 12.60 -18.70
C ALA A 108 -1.61 12.11 -18.64
N LEU A 109 -0.64 13.00 -18.84
CA LEU A 109 0.78 12.66 -18.68
C LEU A 109 1.13 12.27 -17.24
N LYS A 110 0.61 12.97 -16.24
CA LYS A 110 0.83 12.64 -14.83
C LYS A 110 0.27 11.26 -14.49
N ILE A 111 -0.96 10.98 -14.92
CA ILE A 111 -1.60 9.67 -14.74
C ILE A 111 -0.77 8.60 -15.44
N GLY A 112 -0.40 8.80 -16.71
CA GLY A 112 0.43 7.86 -17.45
C GLY A 112 1.75 7.54 -16.77
N ARG A 113 2.47 8.56 -16.29
CA ARG A 113 3.71 8.39 -15.52
C ARG A 113 3.48 7.63 -14.21
N PHE A 114 2.37 7.90 -13.53
CA PHE A 114 2.02 7.20 -12.30
C PHE A 114 1.72 5.72 -12.57
N ARG A 115 0.89 5.40 -13.57
CA ARG A 115 0.56 4.01 -13.93
C ARG A 115 1.78 3.20 -14.38
N GLN A 116 2.81 3.88 -14.89
CA GLN A 116 4.11 3.28 -15.24
C GLN A 116 5.08 3.16 -14.05
N GLY A 117 4.76 3.72 -12.89
CA GLY A 117 5.67 3.82 -11.73
C GLY A 117 5.73 2.58 -10.83
N GLY A 118 4.98 1.51 -11.14
CA GLY A 118 4.97 0.26 -10.38
C GLY A 118 4.11 0.27 -9.10
N GLU A 119 3.48 1.41 -8.79
CA GLU A 119 2.62 1.57 -7.61
C GLU A 119 1.24 0.88 -7.74
N ILE A 120 0.78 0.61 -8.97
CA ILE A 120 -0.51 -0.04 -9.24
C ILE A 120 -0.33 -1.56 -9.32
N HIS A 121 -1.20 -2.29 -8.62
CA HIS A 121 -1.39 -3.72 -8.81
C HIS A 121 -2.08 -3.95 -10.15
N GLN A 122 -1.34 -4.47 -11.12
CA GLN A 122 -1.88 -4.76 -12.46
C GLN A 122 -2.89 -5.91 -12.42
N TRP A 123 -2.69 -6.84 -11.49
CA TRP A 123 -3.53 -8.01 -11.27
C TRP A 123 -3.68 -8.23 -9.78
N MET A 124 -4.91 -8.44 -9.34
CA MET A 124 -5.22 -8.89 -7.99
C MET A 124 -5.37 -10.41 -8.04
N TYR A 125 -4.47 -11.11 -7.36
CA TYR A 125 -4.61 -12.54 -7.16
C TYR A 125 -5.15 -12.82 -5.78
N ASP A 126 -5.90 -13.92 -5.69
CA ASP A 126 -6.16 -14.65 -4.47
C ASP A 126 -5.38 -15.98 -4.48
N ARG A 127 -5.50 -16.77 -3.40
CA ARG A 127 -4.80 -18.06 -3.31
C ARG A 127 -5.22 -19.04 -4.41
N TYR A 128 -6.45 -18.96 -4.90
CA TYR A 128 -6.93 -19.87 -5.93
C TYR A 128 -6.37 -19.49 -7.31
N SER A 129 -6.55 -18.24 -7.71
CA SER A 129 -6.11 -17.68 -8.99
C SER A 129 -4.59 -17.67 -9.13
N LEU A 130 -3.83 -17.37 -8.08
CA LEU A 130 -2.37 -17.46 -8.11
C LEU A 130 -1.90 -18.91 -8.30
N ARG A 131 -2.55 -19.85 -7.60
CA ARG A 131 -2.27 -21.28 -7.77
C ARG A 131 -2.56 -21.74 -9.20
N ALA A 132 -3.75 -21.43 -9.71
CA ALA A 132 -4.16 -21.79 -11.06
C ALA A 132 -3.20 -21.21 -12.12
N LEU A 133 -2.73 -19.97 -11.93
CA LEU A 133 -1.74 -19.34 -12.80
C LEU A 133 -0.39 -20.09 -12.79
N LEU A 134 0.09 -20.47 -11.61
CA LEU A 134 1.35 -21.22 -11.47
C LEU A 134 1.25 -22.60 -12.15
N GLU A 135 0.16 -23.33 -11.89
CA GLU A 135 -0.11 -24.64 -12.52
C GLU A 135 -0.22 -24.52 -14.05
N TYR A 136 -0.97 -23.53 -14.55
CA TYR A 136 -1.08 -23.25 -15.98
C TYR A 136 0.27 -22.89 -16.62
N SER A 137 1.17 -22.27 -15.86
CA SER A 137 2.51 -21.89 -16.31
C SER A 137 3.53 -23.05 -16.26
N GLY A 138 3.10 -24.27 -15.93
CA GLY A 138 3.94 -25.47 -15.88
C GLY A 138 4.67 -25.70 -14.57
N PHE A 139 4.32 -24.97 -13.51
CA PHE A 139 4.81 -25.29 -12.17
C PHE A 139 3.99 -26.43 -11.55
N SER A 140 4.63 -27.21 -10.70
CA SER A 140 4.03 -28.29 -9.93
C SER A 140 4.24 -28.05 -8.43
N HIS A 141 3.59 -28.86 -7.58
CA HIS A 141 3.69 -28.76 -6.12
C HIS A 141 3.40 -27.36 -5.55
N VAL A 142 2.37 -26.69 -6.07
CA VAL A 142 2.01 -25.34 -5.63
C VAL A 142 1.37 -25.38 -4.24
N THR A 143 2.03 -24.76 -3.26
CA THR A 143 1.60 -24.76 -1.84
C THR A 143 1.57 -23.34 -1.27
N PRO A 144 0.55 -23.00 -0.46
CA PRO A 144 0.61 -21.79 0.35
C PRO A 144 1.73 -21.88 1.40
N CYS A 145 2.42 -20.76 1.60
CA CYS A 145 3.45 -20.59 2.62
C CYS A 145 3.07 -19.44 3.57
N THR A 146 3.94 -19.18 4.54
CA THR A 146 3.93 -17.97 5.36
C THR A 146 5.12 -17.09 5.00
N ALA A 147 5.22 -15.90 5.61
CA ALA A 147 6.38 -15.02 5.44
C ALA A 147 7.69 -15.64 5.95
N THR A 148 7.63 -16.67 6.81
CA THR A 148 8.79 -17.28 7.47
C THR A 148 9.10 -18.71 6.99
N ASP A 149 8.26 -19.29 6.15
CA ASP A 149 8.36 -20.68 5.74
C ASP A 149 8.64 -20.82 4.24
N SER A 150 9.62 -21.66 3.88
CA SER A 150 9.95 -22.04 2.51
C SER A 150 10.76 -23.35 2.52
N ALA A 151 10.81 -24.05 1.38
CA ALA A 151 11.78 -25.11 1.15
C ALA A 151 13.25 -24.65 1.21
N ILE A 152 13.50 -23.34 1.09
CA ILE A 152 14.83 -22.76 1.29
C ILE A 152 15.18 -22.79 2.78
N PRO A 153 16.27 -23.49 3.20
CA PRO A 153 16.63 -23.58 4.61
C PRO A 153 16.89 -22.21 5.23
N ARG A 154 16.40 -22.03 6.46
CA ARG A 154 16.55 -20.80 7.26
C ARG A 154 15.95 -19.57 6.59
N TRP A 155 14.84 -19.71 5.87
CA TRP A 155 14.16 -18.63 5.16
C TRP A 155 13.95 -17.36 6.01
N ALA A 156 13.47 -17.52 7.24
CA ALA A 156 13.25 -16.40 8.16
C ALA A 156 14.53 -15.58 8.48
N GLU A 157 15.72 -16.17 8.39
CA GLU A 157 16.99 -15.45 8.67
C GLU A 157 17.33 -14.41 7.60
N PHE A 158 16.75 -14.51 6.39
CA PHE A 158 16.97 -13.53 5.33
C PHE A 158 16.21 -12.21 5.56
N GLN A 159 15.20 -12.19 6.43
CA GLN A 159 14.43 -10.98 6.79
C GLN A 159 13.87 -10.23 5.57
N LEU A 160 13.43 -10.98 4.54
CA LEU A 160 12.89 -10.40 3.32
C LEU A 160 11.46 -9.90 3.55
N ASP A 161 10.63 -10.73 4.17
CA ASP A 161 9.19 -10.47 4.38
C ASP A 161 8.85 -10.16 5.84
N THR A 162 9.82 -10.32 6.73
CA THR A 162 9.70 -10.05 8.16
C THR A 162 10.85 -9.18 8.66
N ASP A 163 10.63 -8.46 9.74
CA ASP A 163 11.72 -7.81 10.48
C ASP A 163 12.56 -8.81 11.30
N ALA A 164 13.56 -8.28 12.02
CA ALA A 164 14.44 -9.06 12.88
C ALA A 164 13.73 -9.75 14.08
N HIS A 165 12.47 -9.38 14.36
CA HIS A 165 11.63 -10.00 15.39
C HIS A 165 10.59 -10.95 14.79
N GLY A 166 10.59 -11.16 13.47
CA GLY A 166 9.64 -12.03 12.76
C GLY A 166 8.30 -11.36 12.46
N VAL A 167 8.17 -10.03 12.61
CA VAL A 167 6.94 -9.30 12.29
C VAL A 167 6.85 -9.12 10.78
N VAL A 168 5.75 -9.59 10.18
CA VAL A 168 5.48 -9.50 8.74
C VAL A 168 5.28 -8.05 8.31
N TYR A 169 5.99 -7.63 7.26
CA TYR A 169 5.89 -6.26 6.73
C TYR A 169 4.55 -5.96 6.04
N LYS A 170 4.06 -6.92 5.25
CA LYS A 170 2.84 -6.84 4.42
C LYS A 170 1.94 -8.04 4.74
N PRO A 171 1.10 -7.97 5.79
CA PRO A 171 0.25 -9.09 6.20
C PRO A 171 -0.77 -9.53 5.13
N ASP A 172 -1.09 -8.64 4.20
CA ASP A 172 -1.95 -8.86 3.04
C ASP A 172 -1.27 -9.61 1.87
N SER A 173 0.05 -9.84 1.93
CA SER A 173 0.78 -10.59 0.90
C SER A 173 0.35 -12.05 0.82
N LEU A 174 0.37 -12.58 -0.41
CA LEU A 174 0.27 -14.01 -0.68
C LEU A 174 1.67 -14.63 -0.76
N PHE A 175 1.97 -15.55 0.14
CA PHE A 175 3.17 -16.38 0.08
C PHE A 175 2.79 -17.74 -0.53
N MET A 176 3.39 -18.07 -1.66
CA MET A 176 3.20 -19.35 -2.35
C MET A 176 4.53 -19.87 -2.88
N GLU A 177 4.74 -21.17 -2.75
CA GLU A 177 5.89 -21.87 -3.28
C GLU A 177 5.43 -22.86 -4.36
N ALA A 178 6.26 -23.04 -5.38
CA ALA A 178 6.02 -23.97 -6.48
C ALA A 178 7.34 -24.43 -7.08
N VAL A 179 7.34 -25.64 -7.65
CA VAL A 179 8.52 -26.26 -8.27
C VAL A 179 8.36 -26.22 -9.79
N LYS A 180 9.37 -25.68 -10.49
CA LYS A 180 9.43 -25.80 -11.94
C LYS A 180 9.86 -27.22 -12.29
N ALA A 181 9.04 -27.92 -13.06
CA ALA A 181 9.38 -29.22 -13.61
C ALA A 181 10.53 -29.13 -14.65
#